data_AF-X6MXI0-F1
#
_entry.id   AF-X6MXI0-F1
#
_cell.length_a   1.000
_cell.length_b   1.000
_cell.length_c   1.000
_cell.angle_alpha   90.00
_cell.angle_beta   90.00
_cell.angle_gamma   90.00
#
_symmetry.space_group_name_H-M   'P 1'
#
loop_
_entity.id
_entity.type
_entity.pdbx_description
1 polymer ?
#
loop_
_entity_poly.entity_id
_entity_poly.type
_entity_poly.pdbx_seq_one_letter_code
_entity_poly.pdbx_strand_id
1 'polypeptide(L)'
;MERFVDDAVAMIKGVEKTEPELVDKFESGWIHWCDADQTLNIVQDLLRTLICVISEPRHRVLHRKDSRYNSLSEKVDCSSSSSQYVVQNSEDRKWLEHELIHWLALGKYTFSALHAKVDPTEVIDWGDILDHVATCDTFEGTEAATYQLKRGLFMQVNPFFHRYTAENQHQVIKEVASVIKRLTSNGLK
;
A
#
# COMPACT_ATOMS: atom_id res chain seq x y z
N MET A 1 40.24 -2.27 39.41
CA MET A 1 40.10 -1.29 38.32
C MET A 1 38.61 -0.99 38.20
N GLU A 2 38.11 -0.21 39.15
CA GLU A 2 36.70 0.17 39.27
C GLU A 2 36.66 1.69 39.17
N ARG A 3 35.98 2.22 38.16
CA ARG A 3 35.75 3.66 38.00
C ARG A 3 34.30 3.89 37.58
N PHE A 4 33.60 4.57 38.49
CA PHE A 4 32.62 5.62 38.23
C PHE A 4 31.47 5.30 37.26
N VAL A 5 30.38 4.77 37.82
CA VAL A 5 29.02 4.99 37.32
C VAL A 5 28.15 5.36 38.53
N ASP A 6 28.34 6.56 39.08
CA ASP A 6 27.54 7.03 40.23
C ASP A 6 27.02 8.47 40.08
N ASP A 7 27.11 9.10 38.90
CA ASP A 7 26.58 10.45 38.70
C ASP A 7 25.67 10.52 37.46
N ALA A 8 24.42 10.08 37.64
CA ALA A 8 23.29 10.52 36.82
C ALA A 8 21.93 10.32 37.51
N VAL A 9 21.85 10.60 38.82
CA VAL A 9 20.55 10.90 39.46
C VAL A 9 20.56 12.38 39.76
N ALA A 10 20.16 13.17 38.76
CA ALA A 10 19.79 14.55 38.98
C ALA A 10 18.59 14.54 39.94
N MET A 11 18.87 14.75 41.23
CA MET A 11 17.87 15.06 42.23
C MET A 11 17.19 16.36 41.81
N ILE A 12 16.01 16.26 41.19
CA ILE A 12 15.09 17.38 41.03
C ILE A 12 14.51 17.68 42.43
N LYS A 13 15.31 18.33 43.27
CA LYS A 13 14.84 18.95 44.51
C LYS A 13 14.26 20.31 44.14
N GLY A 14 12.94 20.40 44.11
CA GLY A 14 12.23 21.68 44.04
C GLY A 14 11.10 21.72 43.03
N VAL A 15 10.14 20.80 43.10
CA VAL A 15 8.84 20.94 42.41
C VAL A 15 7.73 20.74 43.42
N GLU A 16 7.66 21.62 44.42
CA GLU A 16 6.49 21.70 45.33
C GLU A 16 5.36 22.59 44.76
N LYS A 17 5.46 22.96 43.48
CA LYS A 17 4.38 23.60 42.72
C LYS A 17 4.35 23.04 41.30
N THR A 18 4.12 21.73 41.17
CA THR A 18 3.48 21.22 39.96
C THR A 18 2.09 21.84 39.91
N GLU A 19 1.89 22.79 39.00
CA GLU A 19 0.60 23.42 38.75
C GLU A 19 -0.46 22.32 38.53
N PRO A 20 -1.56 22.31 39.29
CA PRO A 20 -2.62 21.32 39.11
C PRO A 20 -3.18 21.32 37.68
N GLU A 21 -3.08 22.43 36.95
CA GLU A 21 -3.47 22.52 35.54
C GLU A 21 -2.63 21.66 34.58
N LEU A 22 -1.37 21.38 34.90
CA LEU A 22 -0.52 20.52 34.05
C LEU A 22 -0.83 19.03 34.29
N VAL A 23 -1.14 18.66 35.54
CA VAL A 23 -1.58 17.29 35.87
C VAL A 23 -2.94 17.01 35.23
N ASP A 24 -3.88 17.96 35.29
CA ASP A 24 -5.22 17.84 34.69
C ASP A 24 -5.18 17.79 33.14
N LYS A 25 -4.23 18.50 32.52
CA LYS A 25 -3.96 18.40 31.08
C LYS A 25 -3.30 17.09 30.66
N PHE A 26 -2.50 16.47 31.52
CA PHE A 26 -1.94 15.15 31.24
C PHE A 26 -2.96 14.05 31.48
N GLU A 27 -3.75 14.11 32.55
CA GLU A 27 -4.83 13.15 32.81
C GLU A 27 -5.94 13.21 31.75
N SER A 28 -6.25 14.37 31.19
CA SER A 28 -7.21 14.49 30.08
C SER A 28 -6.76 13.82 28.78
N GLY A 29 -5.44 13.67 28.55
CA GLY A 29 -4.90 12.90 27.42
C GLY A 29 -5.09 11.38 27.57
N TRP A 30 -5.08 10.87 28.80
CA TRP A 30 -5.35 9.46 29.12
C TRP A 30 -6.85 9.19 29.26
N ILE A 31 -7.66 10.18 29.61
CA ILE A 31 -9.13 10.07 29.67
C ILE A 31 -9.72 9.75 28.28
N HIS A 32 -9.07 10.15 27.18
CA HIS A 32 -9.46 9.72 25.84
C HIS A 32 -9.24 8.22 25.56
N TRP A 33 -8.51 7.52 26.44
CA TRP A 33 -8.32 6.07 26.38
C TRP A 33 -9.34 5.30 27.24
N CYS A 34 -10.20 6.00 27.98
CA CYS A 34 -11.28 5.39 28.76
C CYS A 34 -12.46 4.95 27.88
N ASP A 35 -12.55 5.47 26.66
CA ASP A 35 -13.44 4.91 25.64
C ASP A 35 -12.72 3.76 24.95
N ALA A 36 -13.09 2.53 25.34
CA ALA A 36 -12.50 1.31 24.82
C ALA A 36 -12.71 1.17 23.31
N ASP A 37 -13.84 1.64 22.78
CA ASP A 37 -14.14 1.55 21.35
C ASP A 37 -13.31 2.57 20.56
N GLN A 38 -13.20 3.81 21.05
CA GLN A 38 -12.34 4.83 20.44
C GLN A 38 -10.86 4.40 20.45
N THR A 39 -10.39 3.87 21.58
CA THR A 39 -9.01 3.38 21.73
C THR A 39 -8.74 2.21 20.78
N LEU A 40 -9.69 1.27 20.70
CA LEU A 40 -9.59 0.13 19.78
C LEU A 40 -9.52 0.60 18.33
N ASN A 41 -10.35 1.56 17.93
CA ASN A 41 -10.32 2.11 16.57
C ASN A 41 -8.98 2.78 16.26
N ILE A 42 -8.43 3.59 17.17
CA ILE A 42 -7.11 4.22 17.00
C ILE A 42 -6.01 3.17 16.87
N VAL A 43 -6.02 2.14 17.73
CA VAL A 43 -5.02 1.06 17.66
C VAL A 43 -5.14 0.27 16.37
N GLN A 44 -6.37 -0.01 15.91
CA GLN A 44 -6.62 -0.69 14.63
C GLN A 44 -6.11 0.15 13.45
N ASP A 45 -6.37 1.45 13.43
CA ASP A 45 -5.90 2.34 12.37
C ASP A 45 -4.37 2.48 12.36
N LEU A 46 -3.74 2.58 13.54
CA LEU A 46 -2.28 2.60 13.67
C LEU A 46 -1.66 1.28 13.19
N LEU A 47 -2.23 0.14 13.61
CA LEU A 47 -1.74 -1.17 13.20
C LEU A 47 -1.94 -1.37 11.69
N ARG A 48 -3.08 -0.98 11.14
CA ARG A 48 -3.35 -1.00 9.70
C ARG A 48 -2.34 -0.14 8.95
N THR A 49 -2.11 1.08 9.40
CA THR A 49 -1.10 1.99 8.83
C THR A 49 0.29 1.38 8.87
N LEU A 50 0.69 0.78 10.00
CA LEU A 50 1.97 0.11 10.15
C LEU A 50 2.08 -1.07 9.18
N ILE A 51 1.05 -1.94 9.11
CA ILE A 51 0.99 -3.06 8.16
C ILE A 51 1.13 -2.54 6.72
N CYS A 52 0.40 -1.48 6.34
CA CYS A 52 0.51 -0.88 5.02
C CYS A 52 1.93 -0.35 4.73
N VAL A 53 2.59 0.24 5.74
CA VAL A 53 3.96 0.76 5.60
C VAL A 53 4.98 -0.38 5.44
N ILE A 54 4.86 -1.47 6.21
CA ILE A 54 5.81 -2.59 6.19
C ILE A 54 5.56 -3.58 5.06
N SER A 55 4.33 -3.67 4.52
CA SER A 55 3.98 -4.59 3.44
C SER A 55 4.39 -4.08 2.06
N GLU A 56 4.46 -2.76 1.85
CA GLU A 56 4.80 -2.15 0.57
C GLU A 56 6.01 -1.16 0.61
N PRO A 57 7.10 -1.44 1.35
CA PRO A 57 8.19 -0.48 1.53
C PRO A 57 8.92 -0.18 0.22
N ARG A 58 9.03 -1.18 -0.66
CA ARG A 58 9.75 -1.04 -1.95
C ARG A 58 8.96 -0.23 -2.97
N HIS A 59 7.65 -0.35 -2.95
CA HIS A 59 6.84 0.21 -4.02
C HIS A 59 6.39 1.65 -3.76
N ARG A 60 6.21 2.06 -2.50
CA ARG A 60 5.88 3.45 -2.14
C ARG A 60 7.00 4.45 -2.40
N VAL A 61 8.25 4.04 -2.25
CA VAL A 61 9.41 4.93 -2.39
C VAL A 61 9.68 5.28 -3.86
N LEU A 62 9.37 4.35 -4.78
CA LEU A 62 9.63 4.53 -6.20
C LEU A 62 8.62 5.48 -6.88
N HIS A 63 7.34 5.41 -6.51
CA HIS A 63 6.30 6.25 -7.12
C HIS A 63 6.24 7.69 -6.57
N ARG A 64 7.01 8.01 -5.52
CA ARG A 64 7.08 9.40 -5.02
C ARG A 64 8.04 10.28 -5.82
N LYS A 65 8.67 9.77 -6.89
CA LYS A 65 9.56 10.54 -7.76
C LYS A 65 8.76 11.47 -8.68
N ASP A 66 8.60 12.70 -8.21
CA ASP A 66 8.88 13.91 -9.01
C ASP A 66 8.22 14.05 -10.38
N SER A 67 6.91 13.79 -10.51
CA SER A 67 6.14 14.32 -11.67
C SER A 67 6.16 15.86 -11.75
N ARG A 68 6.68 16.55 -10.72
CA ARG A 68 6.81 18.00 -10.66
C ARG A 68 8.16 18.58 -11.13
N TYR A 69 9.19 17.78 -11.44
CA TYR A 69 10.50 18.34 -11.83
C TYR A 69 10.91 18.10 -13.29
N ASN A 70 10.22 17.24 -14.05
CA ASN A 70 10.58 17.01 -15.46
C ASN A 70 10.02 18.05 -16.44
N SER A 71 9.23 19.04 -15.99
CA SER A 71 8.68 20.08 -16.88
C SER A 71 9.60 21.30 -17.09
N LEU A 72 10.81 21.34 -16.51
CA LEU A 72 11.67 22.53 -16.57
C LEU A 72 13.13 22.29 -16.96
N SER A 73 13.54 21.06 -17.29
CA SER A 73 14.93 20.76 -17.69
C SER A 73 15.03 20.29 -19.14
N GLU A 74 14.38 21.00 -20.07
CA GLU A 74 14.60 20.83 -21.50
C GLU A 74 15.56 21.94 -21.95
N LYS A 75 16.87 21.63 -21.95
CA LYS A 75 17.96 22.16 -22.80
C LYS A 75 19.33 21.94 -22.13
N VAL A 76 19.83 20.72 -22.15
CA VAL A 76 21.28 20.49 -22.17
C VAL A 76 21.56 19.33 -23.13
N ASP A 77 22.01 19.67 -24.32
CA ASP A 77 22.65 18.73 -25.24
C ASP A 77 23.94 18.23 -24.60
N CYS A 78 24.11 16.91 -24.42
CA CYS A 78 25.35 16.22 -24.77
C CYS A 78 25.23 14.71 -24.56
N SER A 79 25.77 14.01 -25.55
CA SER A 79 25.76 12.59 -25.83
C SER A 79 26.26 11.69 -24.69
N SER A 80 25.69 10.48 -24.63
CA SER A 80 26.20 9.26 -23.94
C SER A 80 25.66 8.97 -22.53
N SER A 81 24.38 8.56 -22.42
CA SER A 81 23.84 7.86 -21.22
C SER A 81 22.71 6.88 -21.59
N SER A 82 23.02 5.86 -22.40
CA SER A 82 22.03 4.86 -22.83
C SER A 82 21.68 3.78 -21.78
N SER A 83 22.30 3.80 -20.59
CA SER A 83 22.11 2.76 -19.58
C SER A 83 20.97 3.03 -18.57
N GLN A 84 20.42 4.23 -18.52
CA GLN A 84 19.49 4.64 -17.46
C GLN A 84 18.01 4.42 -17.83
N TYR A 85 17.66 4.50 -19.12
CA TYR A 85 16.28 4.37 -19.61
C TYR A 85 15.72 2.93 -19.55
N VAL A 86 16.58 1.91 -19.65
CA VAL A 86 16.15 0.51 -19.67
C VAL A 86 15.72 0.03 -18.27
N VAL A 87 16.36 0.55 -17.21
CA VAL A 87 16.08 0.13 -15.83
C VAL A 87 14.75 0.70 -15.34
N GLN A 88 14.43 1.94 -15.67
CA GLN A 88 13.23 2.64 -15.20
C GLN A 88 11.94 1.98 -15.72
N ASN A 89 11.92 1.62 -17.01
CA ASN A 89 10.79 0.92 -17.62
C ASN A 89 10.49 -0.46 -16.96
N SER A 90 11.50 -1.08 -16.35
CA SER A 90 11.32 -2.37 -15.65
C SER A 90 10.70 -2.25 -14.27
N GLU A 91 10.90 -1.13 -13.58
CA GLU A 91 10.31 -0.87 -12.26
C GLU A 91 8.86 -0.41 -12.41
N ASP A 92 8.60 0.48 -13.35
CA ASP A 92 7.26 1.00 -13.65
C ASP A 92 6.33 -0.15 -14.10
N ARG A 93 6.84 -1.07 -14.94
CA ARG A 93 6.11 -2.30 -15.31
C ARG A 93 5.72 -3.16 -14.11
N LYS A 94 6.64 -3.39 -13.17
CA LYS A 94 6.36 -4.19 -11.96
C LYS A 94 5.36 -3.50 -11.05
N TRP A 95 5.41 -2.18 -10.98
CA TRP A 95 4.45 -1.41 -10.22
C TRP A 95 3.06 -1.49 -10.84
N LEU A 96 2.94 -1.30 -12.15
CA LEU A 96 1.67 -1.45 -12.86
C LEU A 96 1.12 -2.87 -12.69
N GLU A 97 1.96 -3.90 -12.83
CA GLU A 97 1.58 -5.30 -12.57
C GLU A 97 1.02 -5.46 -11.15
N HIS A 98 1.71 -4.90 -10.15
CA HIS A 98 1.26 -4.92 -8.77
C HIS A 98 -0.09 -4.22 -8.60
N GLU A 99 -0.29 -3.01 -9.14
CA GLU A 99 -1.58 -2.32 -9.05
C GLU A 99 -2.71 -3.12 -9.71
N LEU A 100 -2.47 -3.68 -10.89
CA LEU A 100 -3.46 -4.48 -11.61
C LEU A 100 -3.86 -5.73 -10.83
N ILE A 101 -2.93 -6.41 -10.18
CA ILE A 101 -3.23 -7.55 -9.30
C ILE A 101 -4.24 -7.16 -8.21
N HIS A 102 -4.05 -6.00 -7.60
CA HIS A 102 -4.92 -5.52 -6.52
C HIS A 102 -6.31 -5.10 -7.05
N TRP A 103 -6.36 -4.34 -8.14
CA TRP A 103 -7.64 -3.94 -8.72
C TRP A 103 -8.44 -5.15 -9.20
N LEU A 104 -7.81 -6.11 -9.88
CA LEU A 104 -8.47 -7.33 -10.35
C LEU A 104 -8.83 -8.31 -9.23
N ALA A 105 -8.24 -8.19 -8.04
CA ALA A 105 -8.63 -8.99 -6.88
C ALA A 105 -10.03 -8.64 -6.36
N LEU A 106 -10.51 -7.42 -6.64
CA LEU A 106 -11.86 -6.97 -6.27
C LEU A 106 -12.95 -7.58 -7.17
N GLY A 107 -12.62 -8.01 -8.39
CA GLY A 107 -13.61 -8.57 -9.32
C GLY A 107 -13.17 -8.50 -10.77
N LYS A 108 -14.16 -8.53 -11.68
CA LYS A 108 -13.95 -8.40 -13.12
C LYS A 108 -14.02 -6.94 -13.53
N TYR A 109 -13.12 -6.53 -14.42
CA TYR A 109 -13.08 -5.15 -14.92
C TYR A 109 -12.90 -5.12 -16.43
N THR A 110 -13.47 -4.10 -17.08
CA THR A 110 -13.12 -3.78 -18.47
C THR A 110 -11.78 -3.05 -18.51
N PHE A 111 -11.13 -3.04 -19.69
CA PHE A 111 -9.90 -2.25 -19.89
C PHE A 111 -10.09 -0.77 -19.49
N SER A 112 -11.20 -0.16 -19.93
CA SER A 112 -11.52 1.23 -19.60
C SER A 112 -11.70 1.48 -18.11
N ALA A 113 -12.28 0.54 -17.37
CA ALA A 113 -12.46 0.65 -15.93
C ALA A 113 -11.12 0.53 -15.19
N LEU A 114 -10.23 -0.37 -15.62
CA LEU A 114 -8.87 -0.46 -15.05
C LEU A 114 -8.05 0.79 -15.33
N HIS A 115 -8.10 1.28 -16.57
CA HIS A 115 -7.40 2.50 -16.98
C HIS A 115 -7.88 3.74 -16.20
N ALA A 116 -9.14 3.78 -15.75
CA ALA A 116 -9.64 4.87 -14.90
C ALA A 116 -9.17 4.77 -13.44
N LYS A 117 -8.66 3.60 -13.00
CA LYS A 117 -8.19 3.36 -11.63
C LYS A 117 -6.69 3.53 -11.47
N VAL A 118 -5.93 3.22 -12.52
CA VAL A 118 -4.49 3.42 -12.57
C VAL A 118 -4.19 4.83 -13.07
N ASP A 119 -3.09 5.41 -12.62
CA ASP A 119 -2.69 6.75 -13.03
C ASP A 119 -2.40 6.78 -14.56
N PRO A 120 -3.08 7.62 -15.37
CA PRO A 120 -2.93 7.64 -16.82
C PRO A 120 -1.61 8.27 -17.30
N THR A 121 -0.74 8.69 -16.39
CA THR A 121 0.49 9.43 -16.75
C THR A 121 1.61 8.54 -17.30
N GLU A 122 1.50 7.22 -17.20
CA GLU A 122 2.54 6.30 -17.64
C GLU A 122 2.26 5.73 -19.03
N VAL A 123 3.14 6.02 -19.99
CA VAL A 123 3.11 5.43 -21.34
C VAL A 123 3.71 4.01 -21.29
N ILE A 124 3.02 3.11 -20.60
CA ILE A 124 3.41 1.69 -20.49
C ILE A 124 2.51 0.88 -21.42
N ASP A 125 3.05 -0.18 -22.01
CA ASP A 125 2.23 -1.15 -22.73
C ASP A 125 1.50 -2.06 -21.73
N TRP A 126 0.19 -1.87 -21.62
CA TRP A 126 -0.67 -2.64 -20.74
C TRP A 126 -0.93 -4.05 -21.26
N GLY A 127 -0.79 -4.30 -22.56
CA GLY A 127 -1.21 -5.57 -23.19
C GLY A 127 -0.48 -6.76 -22.59
N ASP A 128 0.86 -6.73 -22.65
CA ASP A 128 1.73 -7.78 -22.09
C ASP A 128 1.49 -8.01 -20.59
N ILE A 129 1.22 -6.93 -19.84
CA ILE A 129 1.05 -7.00 -18.39
C ILE A 129 -0.32 -7.60 -18.05
N LEU A 130 -1.38 -7.16 -18.73
CA LEU A 130 -2.72 -7.71 -18.57
C LEU A 130 -2.77 -9.18 -18.96
N ASP A 131 -2.15 -9.57 -20.07
CA ASP A 131 -2.04 -10.97 -20.47
C ASP A 131 -1.25 -11.80 -19.43
N HIS A 132 -0.31 -11.17 -18.72
CA HIS A 132 0.39 -11.81 -17.61
C HIS A 132 -0.50 -11.96 -16.38
N VAL A 133 -1.21 -10.91 -15.94
CA VAL A 133 -1.94 -10.90 -14.66
C VAL A 133 -3.36 -11.44 -14.72
N ALA A 134 -4.00 -11.36 -15.89
CA ALA A 134 -5.43 -11.60 -16.04
C ALA A 134 -5.72 -12.67 -17.08
N THR A 135 -6.87 -13.32 -16.92
CA THR A 135 -7.53 -14.04 -18.00
C THR A 135 -8.56 -13.10 -18.62
N CYS A 136 -8.52 -12.96 -19.94
CA CYS A 136 -9.51 -12.22 -20.70
C CYS A 136 -10.72 -13.13 -20.97
N ASP A 137 -11.87 -12.76 -20.42
CA ASP A 137 -13.15 -13.38 -20.75
C ASP A 137 -13.76 -12.58 -21.90
N THR A 138 -13.65 -13.10 -23.12
CA THR A 138 -14.35 -12.57 -24.29
C THR A 138 -15.79 -13.08 -24.28
N PHE A 139 -16.76 -12.17 -24.16
CA PHE A 139 -18.16 -12.52 -24.31
C PHE A 139 -18.50 -12.64 -25.80
N GLU A 140 -19.25 -13.68 -26.16
CA GLU A 140 -19.86 -13.84 -27.48
C GLU A 140 -21.00 -12.81 -27.61
N GLY A 141 -20.68 -11.56 -27.96
CA GLY A 141 -21.68 -10.49 -28.09
C GLY A 141 -21.09 -9.09 -28.29
N THR A 142 -21.94 -8.07 -28.08
CA THR A 142 -21.58 -6.63 -28.13
C THR A 142 -20.94 -6.11 -26.83
N GLU A 143 -20.75 -6.97 -25.83
CA GLU A 143 -20.17 -6.56 -24.55
C GLU A 143 -18.65 -6.43 -24.64
N ALA A 144 -18.11 -5.44 -23.93
CA ALA A 144 -16.67 -5.23 -23.86
C ALA A 144 -15.99 -6.39 -23.14
N ALA A 145 -14.79 -6.77 -23.60
CA ALA A 145 -13.98 -7.78 -22.95
C ALA A 145 -13.70 -7.43 -21.48
N THR A 146 -13.83 -8.44 -20.61
CA THR A 146 -13.56 -8.28 -19.17
C THR A 146 -12.35 -9.09 -18.76
N TYR A 147 -11.59 -8.55 -17.82
CA TYR A 147 -10.38 -9.13 -17.29
C TYR A 147 -10.64 -9.62 -15.88
N GLN A 148 -10.18 -10.83 -15.58
CA GLN A 148 -10.25 -11.43 -14.25
C GLN A 148 -8.86 -11.85 -13.78
N LEU A 149 -8.54 -11.61 -12.50
CA LEU A 149 -7.26 -12.02 -11.92
C LEU A 149 -7.03 -13.53 -12.06
N LYS A 150 -5.83 -13.92 -12.53
CA LYS A 150 -5.44 -15.33 -12.57
C LYS A 150 -5.39 -15.91 -11.15
N ARG A 151 -5.90 -17.13 -10.99
CA ARG A 151 -5.99 -17.80 -9.67
C ARG A 151 -4.66 -17.87 -8.92
N GLY A 152 -3.55 -18.10 -9.61
CA GLY A 152 -2.21 -18.20 -9.01
C GLY A 152 -1.71 -16.89 -8.39
N LEU A 153 -2.26 -15.75 -8.81
CA LEU A 153 -1.83 -14.43 -8.35
C LEU A 153 -2.61 -13.94 -7.12
N PHE A 154 -3.67 -14.62 -6.69
CA PHE A 154 -4.38 -14.27 -5.46
C PHE A 154 -3.48 -14.36 -4.21
N MET A 155 -2.43 -15.18 -4.25
CA MET A 155 -1.44 -15.27 -3.17
C MET A 155 -0.54 -14.03 -3.06
N GLN A 156 -0.50 -13.19 -4.11
CA GLN A 156 0.28 -11.96 -4.14
C GLN A 156 -0.55 -10.74 -3.73
N VAL A 157 -1.86 -10.91 -3.52
CA VAL A 157 -2.76 -9.82 -3.14
C VAL A 157 -2.48 -9.42 -1.69
N ASN A 158 -2.15 -8.15 -1.50
CA ASN A 158 -2.07 -7.51 -0.19
C ASN A 158 -3.45 -6.93 0.17
N PRO A 159 -4.15 -7.45 1.21
CA PRO A 159 -5.41 -6.87 1.66
C PRO A 159 -5.28 -5.44 2.18
N PHE A 160 -4.06 -4.99 2.45
CA PHE A 160 -3.73 -3.67 2.98
C PHE A 160 -3.14 -2.74 1.91
N PHE A 161 -3.42 -3.01 0.63
CA PHE A 161 -3.01 -2.16 -0.46
C PHE A 161 -3.50 -0.72 -0.28
N HIS A 162 -2.57 0.21 -0.45
CA HIS A 162 -2.76 1.60 -0.03
C HIS A 162 -3.86 2.36 -0.81
N ARG A 163 -4.27 1.87 -1.99
CA ARG A 163 -5.38 2.48 -2.76
C ARG A 163 -6.75 1.88 -2.45
N TYR A 164 -6.84 0.89 -1.55
CA TYR A 164 -8.14 0.36 -1.15
C TYR A 164 -8.87 1.31 -0.20
N THR A 165 -10.17 1.48 -0.45
CA THR A 165 -11.10 1.97 0.56
C THR A 165 -11.35 0.89 1.63
N ALA A 166 -12.04 1.24 2.72
CA ALA A 166 -12.42 0.27 3.74
C ALA A 166 -13.30 -0.86 3.16
N GLU A 167 -14.23 -0.52 2.27
CA GLU A 167 -15.11 -1.45 1.58
C GLU A 167 -14.33 -2.38 0.66
N ASN A 168 -13.42 -1.81 -0.15
CA ASN A 168 -12.55 -2.58 -1.04
C ASN A 168 -11.69 -3.58 -0.25
N GLN A 169 -11.11 -3.13 0.87
CA GLN A 169 -10.33 -4.01 1.72
C GLN A 169 -11.18 -5.17 2.25
N HIS A 170 -12.37 -4.90 2.79
CA HIS A 170 -13.23 -5.95 3.31
C HIS A 170 -13.62 -6.97 2.23
N GLN A 171 -13.92 -6.47 1.03
CA GLN A 171 -14.21 -7.31 -0.13
C GLN A 171 -13.01 -8.19 -0.52
N VAL A 172 -11.81 -7.63 -0.61
CA VAL A 172 -10.59 -8.39 -0.95
C VAL A 172 -10.28 -9.46 0.09
N ILE A 173 -10.41 -9.15 1.38
CA ILE A 173 -10.24 -10.15 2.44
C ILE A 173 -11.20 -11.33 2.24
N LYS A 174 -12.46 -11.04 1.93
CA LYS A 174 -13.47 -12.07 1.68
C LYS A 174 -13.16 -12.91 0.44
N GLU A 175 -12.77 -12.27 -0.67
CA GLU A 175 -12.44 -12.96 -1.92
C GLU A 175 -11.18 -13.82 -1.76
N VAL A 176 -10.12 -13.29 -1.16
CA VAL A 176 -8.88 -14.04 -0.87
C VAL A 176 -9.18 -15.25 0.02
N ALA A 177 -9.96 -15.07 1.10
CA ALA A 177 -10.35 -16.17 1.98
C ALA A 177 -11.16 -17.26 1.22
N SER A 178 -12.07 -16.85 0.34
CA SER A 178 -12.86 -17.75 -0.51
C SER A 178 -11.96 -18.55 -1.46
N VAL A 179 -10.98 -17.90 -2.10
CA VAL A 179 -10.02 -18.56 -3.00
C VAL A 179 -9.14 -19.55 -2.23
N ILE A 180 -8.57 -19.14 -1.09
CA ILE A 180 -7.78 -20.03 -0.22
C ILE A 180 -8.59 -21.26 0.17
N LYS A 181 -9.83 -21.08 0.62
CA LYS A 181 -10.72 -22.19 0.98
C LYS A 181 -10.90 -23.16 -0.20
N ARG A 182 -11.20 -22.65 -1.40
CA ARG A 182 -11.35 -23.49 -2.61
C ARG A 182 -10.07 -24.27 -2.96
N LEU A 183 -8.91 -23.62 -2.84
CA LEU A 183 -7.61 -24.27 -3.09
C LEU A 183 -7.37 -25.40 -2.09
N THR A 184 -7.65 -25.17 -0.80
CA THR A 184 -7.50 -26.21 0.23
C THR A 184 -8.50 -27.36 0.06
N SER A 185 -9.73 -27.09 -0.39
CA SER A 185 -10.75 -28.12 -0.58
C SER A 185 -10.52 -28.98 -1.84
N ASN A 186 -9.88 -28.43 -2.87
CA ASN A 186 -9.61 -29.15 -4.11
C ASN A 186 -8.28 -29.94 -4.07
N GLY A 187 -7.34 -29.59 -3.20
CA GLY A 187 -6.07 -30.31 -3.01
C GLY A 187 -6.15 -31.57 -2.13
N LEU A 188 -7.34 -31.91 -1.62
CA LEU A 188 -7.60 -33.07 -0.74
C LEU A 188 -8.27 -34.24 -1.48
N LYS A 189 -8.27 -34.23 -2.82
CA LYS A 189 -8.70 -35.33 -3.68
C LYS A 189 -7.52 -35.83 -4.51
#